data_AF-A0A6A4RHC2-F1
#
_entry.id   AF-A0A6A4RHC2-F1
#
_cell.length_a   1.000
_cell.length_b   1.000
_cell.length_c   1.000
_cell.angle_alpha   90.00
_cell.angle_beta   90.00
_cell.angle_gamma   90.00
#
_symmetry.space_group_name_H-M   'P 1'
#
loop_
_entity.id
_entity.type
_entity.pdbx_description
1 polymer ?
#
loop_
_entity_poly.entity_id
_entity_poly.type
_entity_poly.pdbx_seq_one_letter_code
_entity_poly.pdbx_strand_id
1 'polypeptide(L)'
;MRFFAFLAITTLLPLPVLASGTNIAGTDGTRSVGHVSCAAMDGQPSTDCPLEILPKEDGSVTLRVLLPGGQVRYLYVTDGKITSTDSTGSLASKRLANTTVVHITPEERFEIPNALLEAN
;
A
#
# COMPACT_ATOMS: atom_id res chain seq x y z
N MET A 1 1.49 -14.47 -67.97
CA MET A 1 1.37 -13.41 -66.94
C MET A 1 1.33 -14.10 -65.58
N ARG A 2 2.34 -13.88 -64.72
CA ARG A 2 2.51 -14.56 -63.43
C ARG A 2 2.06 -13.60 -62.32
N PHE A 3 0.98 -13.93 -61.62
CA PHE A 3 0.51 -13.20 -60.43
C PHE A 3 1.28 -13.74 -59.21
N PHE A 4 2.10 -12.89 -58.59
CA PHE A 4 2.72 -13.16 -57.30
C PHE A 4 1.77 -12.72 -56.18
N ALA A 5 1.30 -13.66 -55.37
CA ALA A 5 0.58 -13.39 -54.14
C ALA A 5 1.59 -13.24 -52.99
N PHE A 6 1.70 -12.02 -52.44
CA PHE A 6 2.48 -11.75 -51.22
C PHE A 6 1.59 -12.02 -50.00
N LEU A 7 1.88 -13.10 -49.28
CA LEU A 7 1.29 -13.41 -47.98
C LEU A 7 2.19 -12.80 -46.88
N ALA A 8 1.80 -11.65 -46.34
CA ALA A 8 2.50 -11.03 -45.21
C ALA A 8 2.05 -11.69 -43.90
N ILE A 9 2.90 -12.57 -43.36
CA ILE A 9 2.70 -13.18 -42.03
C ILE A 9 3.28 -12.21 -41.00
N THR A 10 2.40 -11.51 -40.28
CA THR A 10 2.77 -10.69 -39.12
C THR A 10 2.98 -11.60 -37.91
N THR A 11 4.23 -11.83 -37.53
CA THR A 11 4.58 -12.54 -36.29
C THR A 11 4.32 -11.65 -35.08
N LEU A 12 3.30 -11.99 -34.28
CA LEU A 12 3.10 -11.40 -32.95
C LEU A 12 4.23 -11.89 -32.03
N LEU A 13 5.13 -10.99 -31.65
CA LEU A 13 6.10 -11.21 -30.59
C LEU A 13 5.41 -10.99 -29.22
N PRO A 14 5.41 -11.97 -28.31
CA PRO A 14 4.93 -11.77 -26.95
C PRO A 14 5.91 -10.88 -26.18
N LEU A 15 5.42 -9.74 -25.68
CA LEU A 15 6.17 -8.89 -24.75
C LEU A 15 6.35 -9.65 -23.43
N PRO A 16 7.58 -9.77 -22.89
CA PRO A 16 7.77 -10.26 -21.53
C PRO A 16 7.21 -9.20 -20.56
N VAL A 17 6.07 -9.49 -19.95
CA VAL A 17 5.59 -8.74 -18.78
C VAL A 17 6.55 -9.04 -17.63
N LEU A 18 7.44 -8.10 -17.35
CA LEU A 18 8.23 -8.13 -16.12
C LEU A 18 7.30 -7.73 -14.97
N ALA A 19 6.83 -8.72 -14.21
CA ALA A 19 6.16 -8.48 -12.95
C ALA A 19 7.20 -7.97 -11.95
N SER A 20 7.25 -6.65 -11.74
CA SER A 20 8.03 -6.04 -10.66
C SER A 20 7.31 -6.33 -9.34
N GLY A 21 7.71 -7.38 -8.64
CA GLY A 21 7.29 -7.60 -7.26
C GLY A 21 7.81 -6.47 -6.38
N THR A 22 6.93 -5.63 -5.84
CA THR A 22 7.25 -4.63 -4.83
C THR A 22 7.59 -5.36 -3.53
N ASN A 23 8.85 -5.76 -3.39
CA ASN A 23 9.35 -6.27 -2.11
C ASN A 23 9.57 -5.07 -1.18
N ILE A 24 8.77 -4.96 -0.13
CA ILE A 24 9.09 -4.05 0.97
C ILE A 24 10.27 -4.68 1.71
N ALA A 25 11.35 -3.91 1.88
CA ALA A 25 12.53 -4.37 2.62
C ALA A 25 12.13 -4.77 4.05
N GLY A 26 12.56 -5.95 4.50
CA GLY A 26 12.21 -6.49 5.82
C GLY A 26 10.84 -7.20 5.87
N THR A 27 10.43 -7.83 4.78
CA THR A 27 9.28 -8.75 4.70
C THR A 27 9.76 -10.15 4.28
N ASP A 28 9.05 -11.20 4.70
CA ASP A 28 9.36 -12.60 4.36
C ASP A 28 8.69 -13.06 3.05
N GLY A 29 7.99 -12.15 2.35
CA GLY A 29 7.31 -12.40 1.09
C GLY A 29 5.99 -13.17 1.20
N THR A 30 5.52 -13.51 2.40
CA THR A 30 4.29 -14.30 2.60
C THR A 30 3.02 -13.45 2.81
N ARG A 31 3.17 -12.13 2.88
CA ARG A 31 2.12 -11.21 3.34
C ARG A 31 1.56 -10.37 2.23
N SER A 32 0.33 -9.90 2.42
CA SER A 32 -0.33 -9.01 1.45
C SER A 32 0.41 -7.67 1.41
N VAL A 33 0.90 -7.33 0.21
CA VAL A 33 1.57 -6.06 -0.07
C VAL A 33 0.62 -5.19 -0.88
N GLY A 34 0.48 -3.94 -0.46
CA GLY A 34 -0.34 -2.93 -1.11
C GLY A 34 0.30 -1.56 -1.02
N HIS A 35 -0.48 -0.53 -1.29
CA HIS A 35 -0.04 0.85 -1.22
C HIS A 35 -1.13 1.72 -0.57
N VAL A 36 -0.71 2.78 0.12
CA VAL A 36 -1.59 3.81 0.69
C VAL A 36 -1.02 5.19 0.43
N SER A 37 -1.90 6.18 0.28
CA SER A 37 -1.49 7.58 0.22
C SER A 37 -0.98 8.00 1.60
N CYS A 38 0.26 8.49 1.68
CA CYS A 38 0.86 8.94 2.93
C CYS A 38 1.80 10.14 2.77
N ALA A 39 2.01 10.88 3.85
CA ALA A 39 3.01 11.93 3.99
C ALA A 39 3.74 11.75 5.33
N ALA A 40 5.06 11.97 5.34
CA ALA A 40 5.88 11.81 6.54
C ALA A 40 6.14 13.14 7.26
N MET A 41 5.96 14.27 6.57
CA MET A 41 6.22 15.61 7.09
C MET A 41 5.00 16.52 6.88
N ASP A 42 4.80 17.48 7.78
CA ASP A 42 3.75 18.48 7.61
C ASP A 42 3.99 19.34 6.36
N GLY A 43 2.91 19.64 5.64
CA GLY A 43 2.96 20.33 4.34
C GLY A 43 3.56 19.52 3.18
N GLN A 44 4.06 18.31 3.41
CA GLN A 44 4.53 17.44 2.33
C GLN A 44 3.35 16.97 1.47
N PRO A 45 3.45 17.03 0.13
CA PRO A 45 2.47 16.38 -0.74
C PRO A 45 2.39 14.88 -0.43
N SER A 46 1.18 14.32 -0.42
CA SER A 46 1.01 12.89 -0.24
C SER A 46 1.63 12.10 -1.40
N THR A 47 2.28 10.99 -1.07
CA THR A 47 2.91 10.07 -2.00
C THR A 47 2.30 8.68 -1.85
N ASP A 48 2.55 7.81 -2.84
CA ASP A 48 2.12 6.42 -2.79
C ASP A 48 3.13 5.57 -1.99
N CYS A 49 2.74 5.18 -0.78
CA CYS A 49 3.62 4.55 0.21
C CYS A 49 3.36 3.03 0.25
N PRO A 50 4.41 2.20 0.13
CA PRO A 50 4.26 0.75 0.27
C PRO A 50 3.70 0.36 1.63
N LEU A 51 2.77 -0.58 1.64
CA LEU A 51 2.09 -1.11 2.81
C LEU A 51 2.23 -2.64 2.85
N GLU A 52 2.57 -3.18 4.00
CA GLU A 52 2.41 -4.60 4.32
C GLU A 52 1.29 -4.76 5.36
N ILE A 53 0.42 -5.74 5.15
CA ILE A 53 -0.71 -6.06 6.03
C ILE A 53 -0.39 -7.34 6.81
N LEU A 54 -0.48 -7.26 8.13
CA LEU A 54 -0.12 -8.32 9.07
C LEU A 54 -1.34 -8.74 9.91
N PRO A 55 -2.15 -9.69 9.43
CA PRO A 55 -3.19 -10.29 10.25
C PRO A 55 -2.58 -11.01 11.46
N LYS A 56 -3.28 -10.98 12.60
CA LYS A 56 -2.94 -11.74 13.80
C LYS A 56 -4.04 -12.76 14.11
N GLU A 57 -3.68 -13.77 14.90
CA GLU A 57 -4.61 -14.84 15.29
C GLU A 57 -5.81 -14.36 16.11
N ASP A 58 -5.67 -13.22 16.81
CA ASP A 58 -6.73 -12.59 17.59
C ASP A 58 -7.70 -11.73 16.76
N GLY A 59 -7.56 -11.73 15.44
CA GLY A 59 -8.37 -10.93 14.51
C GLY A 59 -7.92 -9.47 14.40
N SER A 60 -6.92 -9.03 15.16
CA SER A 60 -6.32 -7.71 14.96
C SER A 60 -5.40 -7.70 13.73
N VAL A 61 -5.13 -6.52 13.19
CA VAL A 61 -4.25 -6.34 12.03
C VAL A 61 -3.20 -5.29 12.38
N THR A 62 -1.96 -5.52 11.98
CA THR A 62 -0.92 -4.48 11.98
C THR A 62 -0.66 -4.04 10.54
N LEU A 63 -0.70 -2.75 10.29
CA LEU A 63 -0.28 -2.16 9.01
C LEU A 63 1.15 -1.65 9.17
N ARG A 64 2.04 -2.05 8.26
CA ARG A 64 3.42 -1.53 8.16
C ARG A 64 3.55 -0.66 6.92
N VAL A 65 3.60 0.65 7.11
CA VAL A 65 3.74 1.62 6.02
C VAL A 65 5.19 2.07 5.92
N LEU A 66 5.81 1.91 4.75
CA LEU A 66 7.13 2.48 4.48
C LEU A 66 6.97 3.95 4.09
N LEU A 67 7.37 4.85 5.00
CA LEU A 67 7.28 6.29 4.83
C LEU A 67 8.33 6.80 3.82
N PRO A 68 8.06 7.96 3.18
CA PRO A 68 9.10 8.77 2.58
C PRO A 68 10.26 8.99 3.56
N GLY A 69 11.49 8.69 3.14
CA GLY A 69 12.67 8.71 4.01
C GLY A 69 13.08 7.35 4.60
N GLY A 70 12.27 6.30 4.38
CA GLY A 70 12.66 4.91 4.66
C GLY A 70 12.31 4.40 6.06
N GLN A 71 11.72 5.23 6.91
CA GLN A 71 11.17 4.78 8.18
C GLN A 71 9.93 3.91 7.96
N VAL A 72 9.75 2.88 8.78
CA VAL A 72 8.52 2.08 8.78
C VAL A 72 7.63 2.52 9.94
N ARG A 73 6.38 2.84 9.63
CA ARG A 73 5.34 3.18 10.60
C ARG A 73 4.43 1.97 10.83
N TYR A 74 4.19 1.62 12.08
CA TYR A 74 3.26 0.59 12.48
C TYR A 74 1.97 1.25 12.94
N LEU A 75 0.84 0.87 12.31
CA LEU A 75 -0.50 1.25 12.74
C LEU A 75 -1.22 -0.02 13.18
N TYR A 76 -1.74 -0.01 14.40
CA TYR A 76 -2.42 -1.16 14.98
C TYR A 76 -3.92 -0.99 14.81
N VAL A 77 -4.57 -2.05 14.31
CA VAL A 77 -5.99 -2.07 13.95
C VAL A 77 -6.71 -3.11 14.80
N THR A 78 -7.82 -2.70 15.40
CA THR A 78 -8.72 -3.58 16.15
C THR A 78 -10.16 -3.21 15.80
N ASP A 79 -11.00 -4.20 15.48
CA ASP A 79 -12.39 -3.99 15.08
C ASP A 79 -12.56 -2.96 13.94
N GLY A 80 -11.66 -3.01 12.96
CA GLY A 80 -11.64 -2.09 11.82
C GLY A 80 -11.26 -0.63 12.14
N LYS A 81 -10.74 -0.36 13.34
CA LYS A 81 -10.33 0.97 13.79
C LYS A 81 -8.83 1.02 14.07
N ILE A 82 -8.20 2.14 13.71
CA ILE A 82 -6.82 2.42 14.12
C ILE A 82 -6.83 2.75 15.62
N THR A 83 -6.22 1.90 16.44
CA THR A 83 -6.24 2.00 17.90
C THR A 83 -4.95 2.56 18.48
N SER A 84 -3.81 2.31 17.84
CA SER A 84 -2.51 2.83 18.29
C SER A 84 -1.47 2.82 17.16
N THR A 85 -0.28 3.35 17.48
CA THR A 85 0.89 3.38 16.59
C THR A 85 2.16 3.21 17.41
N ASP A 86 3.28 2.83 16.78
CA ASP A 86 4.62 2.83 17.37
C ASP A 86 5.27 4.23 17.40
N SER A 87 4.59 5.26 16.89
CA SER A 87 5.04 6.65 17.00
C SER A 87 4.89 7.19 18.41
N THR A 88 5.77 8.13 18.78
CA THR A 88 5.60 8.96 19.99
C THR A 88 4.67 10.15 19.77
N GLY A 89 4.24 10.40 18.53
CA GLY A 89 3.30 11.47 18.17
C GLY A 89 1.86 11.20 18.62
N SER A 90 1.02 12.24 18.58
CA SER A 90 -0.39 12.12 18.95
C SER A 90 -1.21 11.54 17.80
N LEU A 91 -1.89 10.42 18.04
CA LEU A 91 -2.69 9.72 17.05
C LEU A 91 -4.13 10.26 17.04
N ALA A 92 -4.63 10.60 15.85
CA ALA A 92 -6.04 10.85 15.59
C ALA A 92 -6.46 10.16 14.29
N SER A 93 -7.69 9.64 14.24
CA SER A 93 -8.23 9.06 13.01
C SER A 93 -9.67 9.50 12.78
N LYS A 94 -10.03 9.62 11.50
CA LYS A 94 -11.39 9.95 11.06
C LYS A 94 -11.78 9.02 9.92
N ARG A 95 -12.84 8.26 10.13
CA ARG A 95 -13.42 7.41 9.10
C ARG A 95 -14.35 8.24 8.20
N LEU A 96 -14.12 8.14 6.89
CA LEU A 96 -14.97 8.65 5.82
C LEU A 96 -15.67 7.45 5.14
N ALA A 97 -16.46 7.71 4.08
CA ALA A 97 -17.23 6.68 3.39
C ALA A 97 -16.39 5.47 2.95
N ASN A 98 -15.25 5.72 2.26
CA ASN A 98 -14.41 4.66 1.68
C ASN A 98 -12.97 4.65 2.22
N THR A 99 -12.60 5.66 3.01
CA THR A 99 -11.23 5.87 3.46
C THR A 99 -11.22 6.29 4.92
N THR A 100 -10.23 5.82 5.68
CA THR A 100 -9.93 6.29 7.03
C THR A 100 -8.69 7.15 6.97
N VAL A 101 -8.84 8.42 7.32
CA VAL A 101 -7.72 9.37 7.39
C VAL A 101 -7.12 9.28 8.79
N VAL A 102 -5.81 9.07 8.86
CA VAL A 102 -5.04 8.99 10.11
C VAL A 102 -4.05 10.14 10.12
N HIS A 103 -3.97 10.85 11.24
CA HIS A 103 -2.91 11.82 11.51
C HIS A 103 -2.12 11.35 12.72
N ILE A 104 -0.80 11.49 12.63
CA ILE A 104 0.11 11.36 13.76
C ILE A 104 0.84 12.71 13.88
N THR A 105 0.29 13.56 14.74
CA THR A 105 0.76 14.94 14.91
C THR A 105 2.16 14.94 15.54
N PRO A 106 3.10 15.76 15.03
CA PRO A 106 2.88 16.88 14.12
C PRO A 106 2.90 16.59 12.62
N GLU A 107 3.39 15.43 12.17
CA GLU A 107 3.97 15.36 10.82
C GLU A 107 3.30 14.38 9.87
N GLU A 108 2.81 13.24 10.37
CA GLU A 108 2.43 12.14 9.49
C GLU A 108 0.94 12.12 9.18
N ARG A 109 0.61 11.78 7.94
CA ARG A 109 -0.77 11.61 7.47
C ARG A 109 -0.89 10.38 6.58
N PHE A 110 -1.98 9.63 6.77
CA PHE A 110 -2.28 8.43 5.98
C PHE A 110 -3.74 8.46 5.51
N GLU A 111 -3.98 8.00 4.30
CA GLU A 111 -5.32 7.73 3.78
C GLU A 111 -5.43 6.23 3.49
N ILE A 112 -6.11 5.52 4.39
CA ILE A 112 -6.18 4.06 4.37
C ILE A 112 -7.56 3.64 3.83
N PRO A 113 -7.65 2.91 2.71
CA PRO A 113 -8.91 2.38 2.23
C PRO A 113 -9.60 1.54 3.31
N ASN A 114 -10.89 1.77 3.49
CA ASN A 114 -11.71 1.15 4.52
C ASN A 114 -11.70 -0.39 4.43
N ALA A 115 -11.62 -0.93 3.22
CA ALA A 115 -11.54 -2.37 2.96
C ALA A 115 -10.27 -3.03 3.53
N LEU A 116 -9.17 -2.28 3.71
CA LEU A 116 -7.95 -2.82 4.33
C LEU A 116 -8.06 -2.94 5.85
N LEU A 117 -8.99 -2.20 6.47
CA LEU A 117 -9.23 -2.24 7.90
C LEU A 117 -10.28 -3.29 8.28
N GLU A 118 -11.19 -3.61 7.36
CA GLU A 118 -12.32 -4.52 7.58
C GLU A 118 -12.01 -5.97 7.17
N ALA A 119 -10.79 -6.27 6.71
CA ALA A 119 -10.39 -7.60 6.32
C ALA A 119 -10.43 -8.55 7.54
N ASN A 120 -11.55 -9.27 7.67
CA ASN A 120 -11.76 -10.44 8.50
C ASN A 120 -11.63 -11.70 7.63
#